data_AF-A0A5E4UBN2-F1
#
_entry.id   AF-A0A5E4UBN2-F1
#
_cell.length_a   1.000
_cell.length_b   1.000
_cell.length_c   1.000
_cell.angle_alpha   90.00
_cell.angle_beta   90.00
_cell.angle_gamma   90.00
#
_symmetry.space_group_name_H-M   'P 1'
#
loop_
_entity.id
_entity.type
_entity.pdbx_description
1 polymer ?
#
loop_
_entity_poly.entity_id
_entity_poly.type
_entity_poly.pdbx_seq_one_letter_code
_entity_poly.pdbx_strand_id
1 'polypeptide(L)'
;MVEKWVEREVSRGLQGLVALRLPGGPAEDSVTLTLDIWLAAIEDLASSWSEDADEQRIRRAFRTLYRICDRWPPPKLFLDNLGNRDPPRALPAPDLTKEERQRNSARIREAVALLARSKSAEQNELQRQQNIAKVRVFHERLASSNSTQSESKEH
;
A
#
# COMPACT_ATOMS: atom_id res chain seq x y z
N MET A 1 21.32 2.35 19.62
CA MET A 1 21.18 3.47 20.58
C MET A 1 20.08 4.38 20.06
N VAL A 2 19.13 4.76 20.92
CA VAL A 2 18.04 5.66 20.53
C VAL A 2 18.56 7.09 20.35
N GLU A 3 18.07 7.79 19.32
CA GLU A 3 18.40 9.19 19.07
C GLU A 3 17.92 10.11 20.21
N LYS A 4 18.71 11.13 20.55
CA LYS A 4 18.43 12.04 21.69
C LYS A 4 17.07 12.75 21.59
N TRP A 5 16.62 13.03 20.37
CA TRP A 5 15.32 13.68 20.17
C TRP A 5 14.16 12.74 20.50
N VAL A 6 14.29 11.43 20.22
CA VAL A 6 13.29 10.42 20.56
C VAL A 6 13.23 10.28 22.08
N GLU A 7 14.38 10.14 22.73
CA GLU A 7 14.48 10.07 24.19
C GLU A 7 13.77 11.25 24.86
N ARG A 8 14.03 12.47 24.38
CA ARG A 8 13.40 13.70 24.88
C ARG A 8 11.88 13.67 24.77
N GLU A 9 11.34 13.27 23.61
CA GLU A 9 9.89 13.24 23.40
C GLU A 9 9.20 12.12 24.17
N VAL A 10 9.84 10.94 24.28
CA VAL A 10 9.33 9.82 25.09
C VAL A 10 9.38 10.17 26.57
N SER A 11 10.47 10.76 27.07
CA SER A 11 10.61 11.22 28.45
C SER A 11 9.52 12.21 28.82
N ARG A 12 9.28 13.23 27.98
CA ARG A 12 8.19 14.19 28.17
C ARG A 12 6.81 13.51 28.16
N GLY A 13 6.61 12.52 27.30
CA GLY A 13 5.41 11.70 27.23
C GLY A 13 5.15 10.92 28.53
N LEU A 14 6.17 10.23 29.02
CA LEU A 14 6.10 9.45 30.25
C LEU A 14 5.89 10.33 31.49
N GLN A 15 6.53 11.49 31.56
CA GLN A 15 6.29 12.46 32.63
C GLN A 15 4.81 12.89 32.70
N GLY A 16 4.16 13.05 31.54
CA GLY A 16 2.72 13.32 31.48
C GLY A 16 1.88 12.16 32.06
N LEU A 17 2.23 10.91 31.74
CA LEU A 17 1.55 9.75 32.33
C LEU A 17 1.78 9.66 33.85
N VAL A 18 3.00 9.93 34.33
CA VAL A 18 3.32 9.94 35.77
C VAL A 18 2.47 10.99 36.48
N ALA A 19 2.31 12.17 35.87
CA ALA A 19 1.50 13.25 36.44
C ALA A 19 0.02 12.87 36.61
N LEU A 20 -0.52 11.97 35.76
CA LEU A 20 -1.89 11.46 35.88
C LEU A 20 -2.07 10.47 37.05
N ARG A 21 -0.97 9.94 37.63
CA ARG A 21 -0.98 8.97 38.74
C ARG A 21 -1.90 7.77 38.48
N LEU A 22 -1.84 7.25 37.25
CA LEU A 22 -2.66 6.11 36.83
C LEU A 22 -2.34 4.86 37.68
N PRO A 23 -3.35 4.04 38.04
CA PRO A 23 -3.13 2.76 38.70
C PRO A 23 -2.16 1.86 37.92
N GLY A 24 -1.25 1.21 38.66
CA GLY A 24 -0.20 0.37 38.07
C GLY A 24 0.98 1.14 37.47
N GLY A 25 1.07 2.45 37.74
CA GLY A 25 2.21 3.28 37.34
C GLY A 25 3.48 2.95 38.13
N PRO A 26 4.65 3.40 37.63
CA PRO A 26 5.92 3.19 38.29
C PRO A 26 6.00 3.99 39.60
N ALA A 27 6.81 3.51 40.54
CA ALA A 27 7.23 4.29 41.69
C ALA A 27 8.14 5.45 41.25
N GLU A 28 8.24 6.50 42.08
CA GLU A 28 8.98 7.73 41.76
C GLU A 28 10.48 7.47 41.50
N ASP A 29 11.09 6.56 42.26
CA ASP A 29 12.48 6.11 42.10
C ASP A 29 12.70 5.24 40.85
N SER A 30 11.62 4.71 40.27
CA SER A 30 11.64 3.76 39.15
C SER A 30 11.25 4.40 37.82
N VAL A 31 10.97 5.72 37.79
CA VAL A 31 10.57 6.45 36.57
C VAL A 31 11.68 6.40 35.51
N THR A 32 12.94 6.61 35.90
CA THR A 32 14.07 6.57 34.97
C THR A 32 14.23 5.18 34.36
N LEU A 33 14.16 4.12 35.18
CA LEU A 33 14.20 2.75 34.68
C LEU A 33 13.04 2.43 33.73
N THR A 34 11.86 2.98 34.01
CA THR A 34 10.70 2.83 33.12
C THR A 34 10.95 3.49 31.76
N LEU A 35 11.58 4.67 31.74
CA LEU A 35 12.01 5.32 30.50
C LEU A 35 12.99 4.43 29.73
N ASP A 36 14.02 3.90 30.39
CA ASP A 36 15.02 3.03 29.74
C ASP A 36 14.38 1.81 29.07
N ILE A 37 13.44 1.15 29.77
CA ILE A 37 12.70 0.01 29.22
C ILE A 37 11.83 0.41 28.03
N TRP A 38 11.20 1.58 28.08
CA TRP A 38 10.41 2.10 26.96
C TRP A 38 11.29 2.40 25.74
N LEU A 39 12.46 2.99 25.94
CA LEU A 39 13.40 3.27 24.86
C LEU A 39 13.93 1.97 24.24
N ALA A 40 14.30 0.99 25.08
CA ALA A 40 14.71 -0.33 24.61
C ALA A 40 13.59 -1.02 23.80
N ALA A 41 12.33 -0.90 24.22
CA ALA A 41 11.19 -1.52 23.53
C ALA A 41 10.90 -0.92 22.14
N ILE A 42 11.34 0.32 21.88
CA ILE A 42 11.09 1.01 20.60
C ILE A 42 12.36 1.17 19.76
N GLU A 43 13.52 0.76 20.26
CA GLU A 43 14.83 1.06 19.66
C GLU A 43 14.92 0.63 18.20
N ASP A 44 14.55 -0.62 17.90
CA ASP A 44 14.59 -1.16 16.54
C ASP A 44 13.71 -0.37 15.57
N LEU A 45 12.51 0.05 16.01
CA LEU A 45 11.58 0.82 15.18
C LEU A 45 12.05 2.27 15.01
N ALA A 46 12.58 2.85 16.09
CA ALA A 46 13.03 4.23 16.15
C ALA A 46 14.24 4.50 15.25
N SER A 47 15.01 3.47 14.90
CA SER A 47 16.15 3.57 13.97
C SER A 47 15.79 4.20 12.61
N SER A 48 14.55 4.01 12.17
CA SER A 48 14.06 4.57 10.90
C SER A 48 13.44 5.96 11.04
N TRP A 49 13.32 6.50 12.25
CA TRP A 49 12.59 7.73 12.54
C TRP A 49 13.42 8.98 12.28
N SER A 50 12.76 10.03 11.78
CA SER A 50 13.33 11.36 11.60
C SER A 50 12.59 12.39 12.45
N GLU A 51 13.34 13.31 13.06
CA GLU A 51 12.78 14.32 13.97
C GLU A 51 11.67 15.14 13.28
N ASP A 52 11.92 15.60 12.04
CA ASP A 52 10.96 16.42 11.27
C ASP A 52 9.61 15.75 11.02
N ALA A 53 9.60 14.43 10.80
CA ALA A 53 8.39 13.69 10.42
C ALA A 53 7.72 12.99 11.62
N ASP A 54 8.51 12.58 12.61
CA ASP A 54 8.05 11.64 13.64
C ASP A 54 7.87 12.33 15.02
N GLU A 55 8.45 13.51 15.27
CA GLU A 55 8.30 14.24 16.55
C GLU A 55 6.83 14.51 16.90
N GLN A 56 6.07 15.10 15.96
CA GLN A 56 4.65 15.36 16.18
C GLN A 56 3.84 14.07 16.31
N ARG A 57 4.29 13.00 15.65
CA ARG A 57 3.61 11.72 15.70
C ARG A 57 3.73 11.08 17.09
N ILE A 58 4.93 11.09 17.67
CA ILE A 58 5.18 10.67 19.06
C ILE A 58 4.33 11.49 20.03
N ARG A 59 4.32 12.82 19.88
CA ARG A 59 3.51 13.73 20.73
C ARG A 59 2.02 13.42 20.64
N ARG A 60 1.49 13.19 19.43
CA ARG A 60 0.08 12.82 19.22
C ARG A 60 -0.26 11.50 19.91
N ALA A 61 0.62 10.50 19.80
CA ALA A 61 0.43 9.21 20.45
C ALA A 61 0.27 9.35 21.97
N PHE A 62 1.21 10.06 22.63
CA PHE A 62 1.09 10.31 24.08
C PHE A 62 -0.15 11.09 24.47
N ARG A 63 -0.55 12.11 23.69
CA ARG A 63 -1.81 12.84 23.92
C ARG A 63 -3.04 11.93 23.83
N THR A 64 -3.02 10.94 22.94
CA THR A 64 -4.07 9.92 22.88
C THR A 64 -4.05 9.07 24.14
N LEU A 65 -2.88 8.59 24.55
CA LEU A 65 -2.72 7.78 25.78
C LEU A 65 -3.27 8.52 27.01
N TYR A 66 -2.98 9.82 27.17
CA TYR A 66 -3.53 10.63 28.27
C TYR A 66 -5.05 10.68 28.32
N ARG A 67 -5.72 10.48 27.17
CA ARG A 67 -7.19 10.53 27.06
C ARG A 67 -7.86 9.18 27.28
N ILE A 68 -7.17 8.08 26.95
CA ILE A 68 -7.79 6.75 26.88
C ILE A 68 -7.33 5.80 27.99
N CYS A 69 -6.25 6.11 28.69
CA CYS A 69 -5.66 5.20 29.67
C CYS A 69 -6.26 5.42 31.06
N ASP A 70 -6.99 4.42 31.57
CA ASP A 70 -7.42 4.36 32.98
C ASP A 70 -6.39 3.65 33.89
N ARG A 71 -5.38 3.01 33.30
CA ARG A 71 -4.26 2.32 33.97
C ARG A 71 -2.97 2.61 33.23
N TRP A 72 -1.84 2.40 33.90
CA TRP A 72 -0.53 2.60 33.28
C TRP A 72 -0.37 1.74 32.01
N PRO A 73 -0.07 2.34 30.85
CA PRO A 73 -0.04 1.63 29.59
C PRO A 73 1.28 0.87 29.36
N PRO A 74 1.26 -0.27 28.64
CA PRO A 74 2.49 -0.89 28.13
C PRO A 74 3.03 -0.13 26.89
N PRO A 75 4.32 -0.27 26.54
CA PRO A 75 4.92 0.37 25.35
C PRO A 75 4.18 0.03 24.05
N LYS A 76 3.63 -1.19 23.95
CA LYS A 76 2.83 -1.61 22.80
C LYS A 76 1.64 -0.68 22.53
N LEU A 77 0.97 -0.19 23.57
CA LEU A 77 -0.18 0.70 23.38
C LEU A 77 0.24 2.04 22.78
N PHE A 78 1.42 2.55 23.13
CA PHE A 78 1.99 3.72 22.47
C PHE A 78 2.26 3.46 20.98
N LEU A 79 2.86 2.31 20.64
CA LEU A 79 3.13 1.94 19.25
C LEU A 79 1.84 1.78 18.43
N ASP A 80 0.81 1.15 19.01
CA ASP A 80 -0.49 0.98 18.36
C ASP A 80 -1.19 2.33 18.10
N ASN A 81 -0.89 3.36 18.92
CA ASN A 81 -1.43 4.72 18.79
C ASN A 81 -0.47 5.71 18.11
N LEU A 82 0.69 5.24 17.64
CA LEU A 82 1.66 6.07 16.96
C LEU A 82 1.10 6.57 15.62
N GLY A 83 0.30 5.75 14.94
CA GLY A 83 -0.30 6.08 13.65
C GLY A 83 0.71 6.08 12.50
N ASN A 84 0.23 6.40 11.30
CA ASN A 84 1.06 6.41 10.09
C ASN A 84 1.91 7.68 10.00
N ARG A 85 3.01 7.60 9.23
CA ARG A 85 3.73 8.78 8.75
C ARG A 85 2.79 9.68 7.96
N ASP A 86 2.87 10.98 8.23
CA ASP A 86 2.26 11.97 7.35
C ASP A 86 2.87 11.79 5.94
N PRO A 87 2.05 11.77 4.89
CA PRO A 87 2.54 11.55 3.54
C PRO A 87 3.57 12.64 3.19
N PRO A 88 4.62 12.31 2.41
CA PRO A 88 5.59 13.31 1.98
C PRO A 88 4.85 14.47 1.30
N ARG A 89 5.33 15.69 1.55
CA ARG A 89 4.73 16.90 0.97
C ARG A 89 4.63 16.70 -0.55
N ALA A 90 3.41 16.82 -1.08
CA ALA A 90 3.18 16.69 -2.52
C ALA A 90 4.07 17.69 -3.26
N LEU A 91 4.73 17.21 -4.32
CA LEU A 91 5.42 18.11 -5.24
C LEU A 91 4.41 19.11 -5.81
N PRO A 92 4.80 20.38 -6.00
CA PRO A 92 3.94 21.33 -6.71
C PRO A 92 3.58 20.74 -8.07
N ALA A 93 2.34 20.97 -8.51
CA ALA A 93 1.94 20.59 -9.86
C ALA A 93 2.90 21.27 -10.85
N PRO A 94 3.37 20.57 -11.90
CA PRO A 94 4.19 21.19 -12.92
C PRO A 94 3.45 22.39 -13.52
N ASP A 95 4.14 23.52 -13.69
CA ASP A 95 3.60 24.70 -14.38
C ASP A 95 3.47 24.39 -15.87
N LEU A 96 2.36 23.74 -16.25
CA LEU A 96 2.04 23.47 -17.64
C LEU A 96 1.36 24.69 -18.26
N THR A 97 2.03 25.28 -19.24
CA THR A 97 1.44 26.26 -20.17
C THR A 97 0.23 25.66 -20.91
N LYS A 98 -0.62 26.50 -21.50
CA LYS A 98 -1.79 26.03 -22.27
C LYS A 98 -1.34 25.21 -23.48
N GLU A 99 -0.25 25.62 -24.12
CA GLU A 99 0.36 25.00 -25.28
C GLU A 99 0.91 23.60 -24.95
N GLU A 100 1.58 23.45 -23.81
CA GLU A 100 2.07 22.16 -23.32
C GLU A 100 0.93 21.20 -22.97
N ARG A 101 -0.14 21.72 -22.35
CA ARG A 101 -1.36 20.94 -22.10
C ARG A 101 -1.99 20.44 -23.40
N GLN A 102 -2.10 21.30 -24.41
CA GLN A 102 -2.64 20.94 -25.71
C GLN A 102 -1.78 19.83 -26.37
N ARG A 103 -0.46 20.01 -26.37
CA ARG A 103 0.50 19.06 -26.94
C ARG A 103 0.46 17.71 -26.22
N ASN A 104 0.42 17.72 -24.89
CA ASN A 104 0.32 16.50 -24.10
C ASN A 104 -1.01 15.78 -24.34
N SER A 105 -2.12 16.50 -24.45
CA SER A 105 -3.43 15.92 -24.78
C SER A 105 -3.45 15.25 -26.16
N ALA A 106 -2.72 15.81 -27.14
CA ALA A 106 -2.62 15.24 -28.47
C ALA A 106 -1.81 13.95 -28.45
N ARG A 107 -0.66 13.95 -27.76
CA ARG A 107 0.20 12.76 -27.58
C ARG A 107 -0.53 11.62 -26.86
N ILE A 108 -1.28 11.93 -25.81
CA ILE A 108 -2.07 10.92 -25.08
C ILE A 108 -3.13 10.32 -26.00
N ARG A 109 -3.85 11.14 -26.78
CA ARG A 109 -4.85 10.64 -27.74
C ARG A 109 -4.23 9.73 -28.81
N GLU A 110 -3.07 10.11 -29.32
CA GLU A 110 -2.34 9.29 -30.30
C GLU A 110 -1.92 7.94 -29.71
N ALA A 111 -1.33 7.94 -28.51
CA ALA A 111 -0.92 6.73 -27.81
C ALA A 111 -2.12 5.79 -27.54
N VAL A 112 -3.25 6.34 -27.08
CA VAL A 112 -4.48 5.57 -26.88
C VAL A 112 -4.99 4.99 -28.19
N ALA A 113 -4.96 5.75 -29.29
CA ALA A 113 -5.39 5.27 -30.60
C ALA A 113 -4.48 4.16 -31.17
N LEU A 114 -3.18 4.19 -30.86
CA LEU A 114 -2.25 3.12 -31.23
C LEU A 114 -2.55 1.83 -30.43
N LEU A 115 -2.72 1.94 -29.12
CA LEU A 115 -3.07 0.81 -28.26
C LEU A 115 -4.43 0.18 -28.62
N ALA A 116 -5.40 1.01 -29.01
CA ALA A 116 -6.70 0.50 -29.47
C ALA A 116 -6.58 -0.28 -30.79
N ARG A 117 -5.74 0.20 -31.72
CA ARG A 117 -5.49 -0.45 -33.02
C ARG A 117 -4.74 -1.78 -32.88
N SER A 118 -3.75 -1.86 -31.98
CA SER A 118 -3.05 -3.12 -31.75
C SER A 118 -3.99 -4.17 -31.16
N LYS A 119 -4.82 -3.78 -30.19
CA LYS A 119 -5.81 -4.67 -29.56
C LYS A 119 -6.85 -5.19 -30.57
N SER A 120 -7.33 -4.34 -31.48
CA SER A 120 -8.30 -4.77 -32.49
C SER A 120 -7.67 -5.68 -33.55
N ALA A 121 -6.41 -5.45 -33.94
CA ALA A 121 -5.68 -6.34 -34.84
C ALA A 121 -5.48 -7.74 -34.25
N GLU A 122 -5.13 -7.82 -32.96
CA GLU A 122 -4.99 -9.09 -32.24
C GLU A 122 -6.33 -9.87 -32.18
N GLN A 123 -7.43 -9.17 -31.89
CA GLN A 123 -8.78 -9.77 -31.89
C GLN A 123 -9.19 -10.31 -33.25
N ASN A 124 -8.90 -9.57 -34.33
CA ASN A 124 -9.23 -10.00 -35.69
C ASN A 124 -8.44 -11.26 -36.10
N GLU A 125 -7.17 -11.35 -35.72
CA GLU A 125 -6.34 -12.53 -35.99
C GLU A 125 -6.82 -13.76 -35.23
N LEU A 126 -7.16 -13.61 -33.94
CA LEU A 126 -7.76 -14.68 -33.13
C LEU A 126 -9.08 -15.18 -33.75
N GLN A 127 -9.93 -14.26 -34.22
CA GLN A 127 -11.18 -14.61 -34.89
C GLN A 127 -10.94 -15.38 -36.19
N ARG A 128 -9.94 -14.98 -36.98
CA ARG A 128 -9.56 -15.66 -38.23
C ARG A 128 -9.10 -17.09 -37.95
N GLN A 129 -8.25 -17.29 -36.95
CA GLN A 129 -7.77 -18.62 -36.56
C GLN A 129 -8.91 -19.52 -36.08
N GLN A 130 -9.86 -19.00 -35.29
CA GLN A 130 -11.06 -19.74 -34.91
C GLN A 130 -11.91 -20.13 -36.12
N ASN A 131 -12.10 -19.23 -37.08
CA ASN A 131 -12.87 -19.52 -38.29
C ASN A 131 -12.22 -20.63 -39.12
N ILE A 132 -10.89 -20.58 -39.29
CA ILE A 132 -10.13 -21.64 -39.99
C ILE A 132 -10.28 -22.99 -39.26
N ALA A 133 -10.14 -23.00 -37.93
CA ALA A 133 -10.32 -24.21 -37.12
C ALA A 133 -11.73 -24.80 -37.28
N LYS A 134 -12.78 -23.96 -37.26
CA LYS A 134 -14.17 -24.39 -37.48
C LYS A 134 -14.38 -25.04 -38.85
N VAL A 135 -13.83 -24.44 -39.92
CA VAL A 135 -13.92 -24.99 -41.29
C VAL A 135 -13.21 -26.34 -41.39
N ARG A 136 -12.02 -26.47 -40.78
CA ARG A 136 -11.29 -27.75 -40.74
C ARG A 136 -12.13 -28.85 -40.07
N VAL A 137 -12.68 -28.58 -38.89
CA VAL A 137 -13.53 -29.54 -38.15
C VAL A 137 -14.78 -29.93 -38.96
N PHE A 138 -15.38 -28.99 -39.69
CA PHE A 138 -16.51 -29.28 -40.56
C PHE A 138 -16.14 -30.22 -41.71
N HIS A 139 -15.01 -29.99 -42.38
CA HIS A 139 -14.50 -30.88 -43.43
C HIS A 139 -14.17 -32.28 -42.91
N GLU A 140 -13.57 -32.40 -41.72
CA GLU A 140 -13.29 -33.69 -41.07
C GLU A 140 -14.58 -34.48 -40.78
N ARG A 141 -15.64 -33.79 -40.31
CA ARG A 141 -16.95 -34.41 -40.08
C ARG A 141 -17.61 -34.87 -41.38
N LEU A 142 -17.54 -34.09 -42.46
CA LEU A 142 -18.08 -34.48 -43.77
C LEU A 142 -17.35 -35.69 -44.36
N ALA A 143 -16.02 -35.75 -44.23
CA ALA A 143 -15.24 -36.91 -44.66
C ALA A 143 -15.64 -38.18 -43.88
N SER A 144 -15.91 -38.03 -42.58
CA SER A 144 -16.35 -39.14 -41.71
C SER A 144 -17.78 -39.63 -42.04
N SER A 145 -18.69 -38.72 -42.40
CA SER A 145 -20.06 -39.07 -42.82
C SER A 145 -20.13 -39.72 -44.22
N ASN A 146 -19.27 -39.33 -45.16
CA ASN A 146 -19.22 -39.98 -46.48
C ASN A 146 -18.63 -41.40 -46.42
N SER A 147 -17.70 -41.66 -45.49
CA SER A 147 -17.15 -43.00 -45.30
C SER A 147 -18.17 -43.99 -44.71
N THR A 148 -19.11 -43.51 -43.88
CA THR A 148 -20.16 -44.34 -43.27
C THR A 148 -21.35 -44.60 -44.22
N GLN A 149 -21.62 -43.73 -45.19
CA GLN A 149 -22.63 -44.00 -46.24
C GLN A 149 -22.13 -44.94 -47.35
N SER A 150 -20.81 -45.03 -47.56
CA SER A 150 -20.21 -45.98 -48.53
C SER A 150 -20.34 -47.43 -48.08
N GLU A 151 -20.24 -47.71 -46.77
CA GLU A 151 -20.36 -49.08 -46.21
C GLU A 151 -21.82 -49.57 -46.14
N SER A 152 -22.81 -48.70 -46.26
CA SER A 152 -24.24 -49.06 -46.18
C SER A 152 -24.88 -49.42 -47.53
N LYS A 153 -24.13 -49.41 -48.64
CA LYS A 153 -24.63 -49.74 -50.00
C LYS A 153 -24.14 -51.08 -50.56
N GLU A 154 -23.37 -51.86 -49.81
CA GLU A 154 -22.82 -53.17 -50.25
C GLU A 154 -23.52 -54.40 -49.64
N HIS A 155 -24.72 -54.27 -49.05
CA HIS A 155 -25.51 -55.40 -48.57
C HIS A 155 -26.88 -55.51 -49.24
#